data_AF-A0A7J4VGH9-F1
#
_entry.id   AF-A0A7J4VGH9-F1
#
_cell.length_a   1.000
_cell.length_b   1.000
_cell.length_c   1.000
_cell.angle_alpha   90.00
_cell.angle_beta   90.00
_cell.angle_gamma   90.00
#
_symmetry.space_group_name_H-M   'P 1'
#
loop_
_entity.id
_entity.type
_entity.pdbx_description
1 polymer ?
#
loop_
_entity_poly.entity_id
_entity_poly.type
_entity_poly.pdbx_seq_one_letter_code
_entity_poly.pdbx_strand_id
1 'polypeptide(L)'
;IRIHDPRTNLTTNLGFSIKSSLGSLSSLFNSGKTTNFLYEIVTPEGFNPEIVNDLDTKPKYKSRIERLENEGCKIAFRDVESGVFKQNLIMIDSLLPCLLGKVLYYYYSGRTKPGMISVLELLKQLNPMHFDLSNSHPIYEHKLRTMLTDMALGMTSGTVWNGRYTAVGGFIIVKEDGDIICYHVYDKDEFQDFLMHHSKLDIPDSGRHEFGKVFKDGDRYFIKLNLQIRYST
;
A
#
# COMPACT_ATOMS: atom_id res chain seq x y z
N ILE A 1 20.76 -13.02 13.63
CA ILE A 1 21.69 -12.93 14.79
C ILE A 1 21.22 -13.93 15.83
N ARG A 2 22.13 -14.73 16.41
CA ARG A 2 21.77 -15.69 17.47
C ARG A 2 22.10 -15.06 18.81
N ILE A 3 21.10 -14.83 19.66
CA ILE A 3 21.29 -14.27 20.99
C ILE A 3 21.09 -15.39 22.01
N HIS A 4 22.04 -15.50 22.92
CA HIS A 4 21.95 -16.36 24.10
C HIS A 4 21.58 -15.46 25.29
N ASP A 5 20.43 -15.69 25.91
CA ASP A 5 20.06 -15.03 27.15
C ASP A 5 20.55 -15.89 28.34
N PRO A 6 21.61 -15.47 29.05
CA PRO A 6 22.15 -16.23 30.18
C PRO A 6 21.22 -16.27 31.39
N ARG A 7 20.20 -15.40 31.45
CA ARG A 7 19.22 -15.33 32.55
C ARG A 7 18.12 -16.36 32.40
N THR A 8 17.73 -16.67 31.16
CA THR A 8 16.69 -17.66 30.84
C THR A 8 17.26 -18.96 30.25
N ASN A 9 18.57 -19.00 29.94
CA ASN A 9 19.23 -20.05 29.15
C ASN A 9 18.56 -20.31 27.79
N LEU A 10 17.80 -19.34 27.29
CA LEU A 10 17.16 -19.43 25.98
C LEU A 10 18.11 -18.95 24.90
N THR A 11 18.14 -19.69 23.80
CA THR A 11 18.83 -19.28 22.59
C THR A 11 17.80 -18.95 21.52
N THR A 12 17.76 -17.69 21.10
CA THR A 12 16.79 -17.21 20.11
C THR A 12 17.50 -16.71 18.87
N ASN A 13 17.02 -17.14 17.69
CA ASN A 13 17.42 -16.55 16.44
C ASN A 13 16.60 -15.29 16.19
N LEU A 14 17.25 -14.13 16.19
CA LEU A 14 16.66 -12.85 15.85
C LEU A 14 16.92 -12.56 14.37
N GLY A 15 15.85 -12.53 13.58
CA GLY A 15 15.86 -11.98 12.23
C GLY A 15 15.68 -10.47 12.28
N PHE A 16 16.49 -9.72 11.52
CA PHE A 16 16.30 -8.28 11.35
C PHE A 16 15.90 -7.99 9.91
N SER A 17 14.92 -7.12 9.70
CA SER A 17 14.70 -6.52 8.39
C SER A 17 15.64 -5.34 8.25
N ILE A 18 16.54 -5.38 7.26
CA ILE A 18 17.53 -4.33 7.02
C ILE A 18 17.13 -3.60 5.73
N LYS A 19 16.91 -2.29 5.82
CA LYS A 19 16.65 -1.42 4.67
C LYS A 19 17.71 -0.33 4.63
N SER A 20 18.35 -0.17 3.48
CA SER A 20 19.32 0.89 3.26
C SER A 20 18.74 1.92 2.30
N SER A 21 18.85 3.19 2.67
CA SER A 21 18.50 4.33 1.81
C SER A 21 19.72 4.91 1.09
N LEU A 22 20.89 4.27 1.15
CA LEU A 22 22.08 4.69 0.41
C LEU A 22 21.80 4.62 -1.12
N GLY A 23 21.65 5.78 -1.75
CA GLY A 23 21.50 5.95 -3.21
C GLY A 23 20.06 6.16 -3.69
N SER A 24 19.10 5.34 -3.26
CA SER A 24 17.68 5.54 -3.58
C SER A 24 16.78 5.13 -2.43
N LEU A 25 15.65 5.83 -2.26
CA LEU A 25 14.67 5.53 -1.22
C LEU A 25 14.24 4.06 -1.29
N SER A 26 14.47 3.34 -0.20
CA SER A 26 14.09 1.93 -0.10
C SER A 26 12.57 1.75 -0.08
N SER A 27 12.11 0.63 -0.61
CA SER A 27 10.69 0.26 -0.57
C SER A 27 10.36 -0.39 0.77
N LEU A 28 9.29 0.09 1.41
CA LEU A 28 8.64 -0.64 2.49
C LEU A 28 7.95 -1.88 1.90
N PHE A 29 7.13 -1.68 0.87
CA PHE A 29 6.38 -2.72 0.18
C PHE A 29 6.53 -2.56 -1.33
N ASN A 30 7.17 -3.55 -1.97
CA ASN A 30 7.50 -3.51 -3.39
C ASN A 30 6.27 -3.69 -4.28
N SER A 31 6.27 -3.01 -5.43
CA SER A 31 5.32 -3.26 -6.50
C SER A 31 5.59 -4.58 -7.22
N GLY A 32 4.53 -5.15 -7.77
CA GLY A 32 4.56 -6.33 -8.62
C GLY A 32 3.22 -6.54 -9.31
N LYS A 33 3.12 -7.50 -10.24
CA LYS A 33 1.81 -7.91 -10.79
C LYS A 33 0.86 -8.35 -9.67
N THR A 34 1.39 -8.99 -8.63
CA THR A 34 0.64 -9.44 -7.44
C THR A 34 0.07 -8.30 -6.60
N THR A 35 0.48 -7.04 -6.79
CA THR A 35 0.01 -5.88 -6.04
C THR A 35 -0.99 -5.02 -6.81
N ASN A 36 -1.56 -5.53 -7.89
CA ASN A 36 -2.60 -4.87 -8.66
C ASN A 36 -3.96 -4.94 -7.97
N PHE A 37 -4.68 -3.83 -8.02
CA PHE A 37 -6.07 -3.66 -7.59
C PHE A 37 -6.91 -3.42 -8.85
N LEU A 38 -7.96 -4.22 -9.01
CA LEU A 38 -8.87 -4.20 -10.13
C LEU A 38 -10.03 -3.25 -9.86
N TYR A 39 -10.31 -2.38 -10.82
CA TYR A 39 -11.44 -1.46 -10.79
C TYR A 39 -12.32 -1.72 -12.00
N GLU A 40 -13.62 -1.86 -11.77
CA GLU A 40 -14.64 -1.92 -12.81
C GLU A 40 -15.02 -0.51 -13.24
N ILE A 41 -15.18 -0.31 -14.56
CA ILE A 41 -15.55 0.96 -15.18
C ILE A 41 -16.91 0.76 -15.85
N VAL A 42 -17.92 1.44 -15.33
CA VAL A 42 -19.22 1.56 -16.00
C VAL A 42 -19.13 2.74 -16.97
N THR A 43 -19.35 2.46 -18.25
CA THR A 43 -19.13 3.41 -19.34
C THR A 43 -20.43 3.82 -20.00
N PRO A 44 -20.53 5.03 -20.58
CA PRO A 44 -21.62 5.36 -21.49
C PRO A 44 -21.55 4.51 -22.78
N GLU A 45 -22.65 4.53 -23.54
CA GLU A 45 -22.70 3.92 -24.87
C GLU A 45 -21.66 4.57 -25.80
N GLY A 46 -20.99 3.76 -26.61
CA GLY A 46 -19.97 4.25 -27.55
C GLY A 46 -18.62 4.60 -26.92
N PHE A 47 -18.39 4.30 -25.63
CA PHE A 47 -17.11 4.54 -24.98
C PHE A 47 -15.96 3.81 -25.70
N ASN A 48 -14.91 4.57 -26.02
CA ASN A 48 -13.69 4.07 -26.63
C ASN A 48 -12.54 4.14 -25.60
N PRO A 49 -11.96 3.02 -25.14
CA PRO A 49 -10.86 3.03 -24.16
C PRO A 49 -9.58 3.69 -24.67
N GLU A 50 -9.37 3.80 -25.99
CA GLU A 50 -8.15 4.41 -26.55
C GLU A 50 -8.02 5.90 -26.23
N ILE A 51 -9.15 6.62 -26.07
CA ILE A 51 -9.13 8.05 -25.68
C ILE A 51 -8.49 8.27 -24.30
N VAL A 52 -8.45 7.22 -23.48
CA VAL A 52 -7.80 7.19 -22.16
C VAL A 52 -6.40 6.57 -22.27
N ASN A 53 -6.27 5.45 -22.99
CA ASN A 53 -5.01 4.72 -23.10
C ASN A 53 -3.92 5.47 -23.87
N ASP A 54 -4.28 6.36 -24.79
CA ASP A 54 -3.35 7.18 -25.55
C ASP A 54 -2.86 8.43 -24.80
N LEU A 55 -3.45 8.73 -23.63
CA LEU A 55 -2.97 9.83 -22.79
C LEU A 55 -1.59 9.49 -22.21
N ASP A 56 -0.60 10.30 -22.59
CA ASP A 56 0.78 10.25 -22.10
C ASP A 56 1.24 11.59 -21.50
N THR A 57 0.30 12.33 -20.89
CA THR A 57 0.59 13.56 -20.14
C THR A 57 1.27 13.25 -18.81
N LYS A 58 1.89 14.25 -18.17
CA LYS A 58 2.36 14.15 -16.78
C LYS A 58 1.49 15.07 -15.90
N PRO A 59 0.87 14.56 -14.81
CA PRO A 59 0.88 13.19 -14.30
C PRO A 59 -0.09 12.23 -15.03
N LYS A 60 0.46 11.18 -15.66
CA LYS A 60 -0.22 10.25 -16.58
C LYS A 60 -1.50 9.63 -16.02
N TYR A 61 -1.38 8.93 -14.89
CA TYR A 61 -2.50 8.14 -14.38
C TYR A 61 -3.62 9.00 -13.79
N LYS A 62 -3.25 10.15 -13.22
CA LYS A 62 -4.23 11.15 -12.80
C LYS A 62 -5.03 11.65 -14.00
N SER A 63 -4.36 12.06 -15.07
CA SER A 63 -5.04 12.50 -16.30
C SER A 63 -5.93 11.42 -16.91
N ARG A 64 -5.56 10.14 -16.79
CA ARG A 64 -6.40 9.02 -17.25
C ARG A 64 -7.66 8.84 -16.42
N ILE A 65 -7.55 8.92 -15.09
CA ILE A 65 -8.72 8.85 -14.21
C ILE A 65 -9.63 10.06 -14.42
N GLU A 66 -9.06 11.26 -14.51
CA GLU A 66 -9.83 12.48 -14.83
C GLU A 66 -10.53 12.36 -16.18
N ARG A 67 -9.87 11.80 -17.20
CA ARG A 67 -10.50 11.58 -18.50
C ARG A 67 -11.69 10.62 -18.39
N LEU A 68 -11.54 9.49 -17.69
CA LEU A 68 -12.64 8.57 -17.46
C LEU A 68 -13.83 9.27 -16.78
N GLU A 69 -13.57 10.03 -15.72
CA GLU A 69 -14.62 10.78 -15.00
C GLU A 69 -15.31 11.82 -15.91
N ASN A 70 -14.55 12.54 -16.74
CA ASN A 70 -15.08 13.54 -17.68
C ASN A 70 -15.92 12.94 -18.81
N GLU A 71 -15.61 11.71 -19.23
CA GLU A 71 -16.40 10.94 -20.18
C GLU A 71 -17.64 10.30 -19.53
N GLY A 72 -17.96 10.67 -18.28
CA GLY A 72 -19.13 10.17 -17.55
C GLY A 72 -18.97 8.72 -17.05
N CYS A 73 -17.76 8.17 -17.06
CA CYS A 73 -17.52 6.82 -16.55
C CYS A 73 -17.57 6.80 -15.02
N LYS A 74 -18.09 5.71 -14.46
CA LYS A 74 -18.06 5.44 -13.01
C LYS A 74 -17.03 4.35 -12.72
N ILE A 75 -16.07 4.66 -11.87
CA ILE A 75 -14.99 3.74 -11.51
C ILE A 75 -15.25 3.21 -10.10
N ALA A 76 -15.26 1.90 -9.93
CA ALA A 76 -15.48 1.26 -8.63
C ALA A 76 -14.42 0.19 -8.37
N PHE A 77 -13.89 0.16 -7.14
CA PHE A 77 -13.02 -0.92 -6.71
C PHE A 77 -13.78 -2.25 -6.77
N ARG A 78 -13.20 -3.24 -7.44
CA ARG A 78 -13.79 -4.57 -7.63
C ARG A 78 -13.12 -5.60 -6.73
N ASP A 79 -11.81 -5.76 -6.89
CA ASP A 79 -11.05 -6.77 -6.13
C ASP A 79 -9.53 -6.51 -6.18
N VAL A 80 -8.78 -7.27 -5.39
CA VAL A 80 -7.33 -7.40 -5.53
C VAL A 80 -7.04 -8.51 -6.54
N GLU A 81 -6.16 -8.26 -7.52
CA GLU A 81 -5.90 -9.21 -8.61
C GLU A 81 -5.32 -10.55 -8.10
N SER A 82 -4.38 -10.50 -7.17
CA SER A 82 -3.81 -11.70 -6.55
C SER A 82 -4.71 -12.20 -5.41
N GLY A 83 -5.21 -13.43 -5.55
CA GLY A 83 -5.96 -14.10 -4.49
C GLY A 83 -5.14 -14.28 -3.20
N VAL A 84 -3.85 -14.59 -3.33
CA VAL A 84 -2.93 -14.72 -2.18
C VAL A 84 -2.77 -13.37 -1.48
N PHE A 85 -2.56 -12.29 -2.24
CA PHE A 85 -2.40 -10.98 -1.63
C PHE A 85 -3.68 -10.50 -0.97
N LYS A 86 -4.84 -10.73 -1.60
CA LYS A 86 -6.16 -10.49 -1.00
C LYS A 86 -6.31 -11.19 0.34
N GLN A 87 -5.97 -12.47 0.41
CA GLN A 87 -6.05 -13.27 1.64
C GLN A 87 -5.08 -12.74 2.71
N ASN A 88 -3.86 -12.37 2.33
CA ASN A 88 -2.90 -11.75 3.26
C ASN A 88 -3.42 -10.42 3.82
N LEU A 89 -4.08 -9.59 3.00
CA LEU A 89 -4.72 -8.36 3.47
C LEU A 89 -5.89 -8.65 4.42
N ILE A 90 -6.73 -9.63 4.10
CA ILE A 90 -7.84 -10.07 4.97
C ILE A 90 -7.35 -10.60 6.31
N MET A 91 -6.21 -11.30 6.32
CA MET A 91 -5.54 -11.80 7.54
C MET A 91 -5.13 -10.67 8.48
N ILE A 92 -4.73 -9.51 7.94
CA ILE A 92 -4.45 -8.31 8.74
C ILE A 92 -5.76 -7.72 9.27
N ASP A 93 -6.70 -7.46 8.36
CA ASP A 93 -8.02 -6.93 8.70
C ASP A 93 -9.00 -7.22 7.55
N SER A 94 -10.19 -7.73 7.87
CA SER A 94 -11.14 -8.22 6.86
C SER A 94 -11.58 -7.15 5.85
N LEU A 95 -11.52 -5.86 6.21
CA LEU A 95 -11.87 -4.75 5.33
C LEU A 95 -10.67 -4.08 4.67
N LEU A 96 -9.44 -4.52 4.97
CA LEU A 96 -8.22 -3.91 4.44
C LEU A 96 -8.14 -3.90 2.90
N PRO A 97 -8.56 -4.96 2.16
CA PRO A 97 -8.57 -4.90 0.70
C PRO A 97 -9.41 -3.74 0.16
N CYS A 98 -10.60 -3.52 0.74
CA CYS A 98 -11.50 -2.45 0.33
C CYS A 98 -10.95 -1.07 0.71
N LEU A 99 -10.43 -0.93 1.93
CA LEU A 99 -9.81 0.31 2.39
C LEU A 99 -8.64 0.71 1.49
N LEU A 100 -7.74 -0.22 1.16
CA LEU A 100 -6.63 0.03 0.25
C LEU A 100 -7.10 0.35 -1.17
N GLY A 101 -8.15 -0.31 -1.66
CA GLY A 101 -8.79 0.04 -2.93
C GLY A 101 -9.26 1.49 -2.98
N LYS A 102 -9.82 2.02 -1.87
CA LYS A 102 -10.18 3.45 -1.76
C LYS A 102 -8.94 4.35 -1.73
N VAL A 103 -7.94 4.01 -0.91
CA VAL A 103 -6.69 4.77 -0.78
C VAL A 103 -5.98 4.91 -2.13
N LEU A 104 -5.82 3.81 -2.87
CA LEU A 104 -5.18 3.84 -4.18
C LEU A 104 -5.98 4.68 -5.18
N TYR A 105 -7.32 4.56 -5.19
CA TYR A 105 -8.14 5.40 -6.05
C TYR A 105 -7.92 6.88 -5.76
N TYR A 106 -7.93 7.28 -4.48
CA TYR A 106 -7.69 8.67 -4.09
C TYR A 106 -6.30 9.17 -4.46
N TYR A 107 -5.28 8.34 -4.32
CA TYR A 107 -3.93 8.70 -4.70
C TYR A 107 -3.79 8.87 -6.21
N TYR A 108 -4.22 7.87 -6.99
CA TYR A 108 -4.10 7.91 -8.45
C TYR A 108 -4.98 8.98 -9.09
N SER A 109 -6.13 9.32 -8.49
CA SER A 109 -6.97 10.46 -8.92
C SER A 109 -6.44 11.83 -8.46
N GLY A 110 -5.34 11.87 -7.71
CA GLY A 110 -4.74 13.12 -7.23
C GLY A 110 -5.52 13.80 -6.09
N ARG A 111 -6.40 13.07 -5.40
CA ARG A 111 -7.19 13.57 -4.25
C ARG A 111 -6.40 13.56 -2.93
N THR A 112 -5.29 12.84 -2.86
CA THR A 112 -4.37 12.88 -1.72
C THR A 112 -2.91 12.97 -2.14
N LYS A 113 -2.09 13.57 -1.26
CA LYS A 113 -0.64 13.56 -1.37
C LYS A 113 -0.11 12.15 -1.02
N PRO A 114 1.11 11.78 -1.46
CA PRO A 114 1.61 10.41 -1.30
C PRO A 114 1.90 9.99 0.15
N GLY A 115 2.19 10.93 1.07
CA GLY A 115 2.56 10.60 2.45
C GLY A 115 1.43 9.96 3.26
N MET A 116 1.75 8.96 4.11
CA MET A 116 0.75 8.23 4.90
C MET A 116 -0.05 9.12 5.86
N ILE A 117 0.55 10.20 6.39
CA ILE A 117 -0.18 11.21 7.17
C ILE A 117 -1.26 11.89 6.33
N SER A 118 -0.96 12.27 5.08
CA SER A 118 -1.96 12.86 4.18
C SER A 118 -3.07 11.87 3.80
N VAL A 119 -2.73 10.59 3.66
CA VAL A 119 -3.71 9.52 3.47
C VAL A 119 -4.63 9.40 4.68
N LEU A 120 -4.06 9.37 5.90
CA LEU A 120 -4.82 9.26 7.14
C LEU A 120 -5.82 10.41 7.29
N GLU A 121 -5.37 11.65 7.09
CA GLU A 121 -6.24 12.82 7.23
C GLU A 121 -7.38 12.81 6.21
N LEU A 122 -7.12 12.40 4.95
CA LEU A 122 -8.18 12.24 3.96
C LEU A 122 -9.19 11.15 4.37
N LEU A 123 -8.72 10.01 4.91
CA LEU A 123 -9.59 8.93 5.36
C LEU A 123 -10.48 9.35 6.54
N LYS A 124 -9.93 10.09 7.51
CA LYS A 124 -10.70 10.68 8.62
C LYS A 124 -11.76 11.64 8.11
N GLN A 125 -11.42 12.48 7.12
CA GLN A 125 -12.35 13.45 6.54
C GLN A 125 -13.47 12.77 5.73
N LEU A 126 -13.14 11.83 4.86
CA LEU A 126 -14.11 11.23 3.94
C LEU A 126 -14.89 10.05 4.54
N ASN A 127 -14.33 9.39 5.55
CA ASN A 127 -14.83 8.16 6.14
C ASN A 127 -15.35 7.15 5.08
N PRO A 128 -14.52 6.73 4.11
CA PRO A 128 -14.99 6.00 2.93
C PRO A 128 -15.50 4.58 3.22
N MET A 129 -15.23 4.08 4.42
CA MET A 129 -15.71 2.79 4.90
C MET A 129 -16.96 2.91 5.78
N HIS A 130 -17.46 4.14 6.00
CA HIS A 130 -18.64 4.43 6.82
C HIS A 130 -18.55 3.85 8.24
N PHE A 131 -17.36 3.91 8.86
CA PHE A 131 -17.20 3.49 10.25
C PHE A 131 -17.94 4.45 11.18
N ASP A 132 -18.44 3.94 12.29
CA ASP A 132 -18.95 4.78 13.38
C ASP A 132 -17.76 5.43 14.11
N LEU A 133 -17.70 6.76 14.03
CA LEU A 133 -16.64 7.58 14.63
C LEU A 133 -17.19 8.44 15.79
N SER A 134 -18.41 8.19 16.26
CA SER A 134 -19.07 8.97 17.33
C SER A 134 -18.24 9.07 18.62
N ASN A 135 -17.52 8.01 18.98
CA ASN A 135 -16.66 7.97 20.16
C ASN A 135 -15.19 8.32 19.86
N SER A 136 -14.90 8.89 18.69
CA SER A 136 -13.55 9.32 18.29
C SER A 136 -12.48 8.21 18.33
N HIS A 137 -12.88 6.95 18.11
CA HIS A 137 -11.92 5.85 17.97
C HIS A 137 -11.00 6.09 16.76
N PRO A 138 -9.68 5.91 16.90
CA PRO A 138 -8.71 6.14 15.82
C PRO A 138 -8.67 4.97 14.81
N ILE A 139 -9.83 4.57 14.27
CA ILE A 139 -10.00 3.35 13.48
C ILE A 139 -9.10 3.33 12.25
N TYR A 140 -9.08 4.42 11.46
CA TYR A 140 -8.25 4.49 10.25
C TYR A 140 -6.76 4.48 10.58
N GLU A 141 -6.36 5.20 11.64
CA GLU A 141 -4.97 5.26 12.07
C GLU A 141 -4.47 3.88 12.51
N HIS A 142 -5.25 3.19 13.34
CA HIS A 142 -4.93 1.84 13.80
C HIS A 142 -4.78 0.85 12.63
N LYS A 143 -5.69 0.89 11.65
CA LYS A 143 -5.64 0.03 10.47
C LYS A 143 -4.40 0.31 9.60
N LEU A 144 -4.08 1.58 9.35
CA LEU A 144 -2.88 1.94 8.58
C LEU A 144 -1.59 1.54 9.30
N ARG A 145 -1.48 1.84 10.61
CA ARG A 145 -0.32 1.44 11.43
C ARG A 145 -0.10 -0.06 11.41
N THR A 146 -1.16 -0.84 11.61
CA THR A 146 -1.10 -2.31 11.60
C THR A 146 -0.65 -2.83 10.23
N MET A 147 -1.26 -2.34 9.14
CA MET A 147 -0.87 -2.71 7.78
C MET A 147 0.61 -2.42 7.50
N LEU A 148 1.09 -1.21 7.81
CA LEU A 148 2.49 -0.84 7.57
C LEU A 148 3.44 -1.71 8.40
N THR A 149 3.07 -2.01 9.64
CA THR A 149 3.84 -2.89 10.54
C THR A 149 3.98 -4.29 9.94
N ASP A 150 2.87 -4.90 9.51
CA ASP A 150 2.87 -6.26 8.98
C ASP A 150 3.63 -6.34 7.65
N MET A 151 3.48 -5.33 6.79
CA MET A 151 4.30 -5.18 5.58
C MET A 151 5.79 -5.04 5.89
N ALA A 152 6.16 -4.31 6.95
CA ALA A 152 7.55 -4.12 7.34
C ALA A 152 8.19 -5.40 7.91
N LEU A 153 7.42 -6.21 8.65
CA LEU A 153 7.94 -7.30 9.49
C LEU A 153 7.80 -8.70 8.89
N GLY A 154 7.19 -8.85 7.71
CA GLY A 154 7.24 -10.12 6.97
C GLY A 154 6.13 -10.38 5.96
N MET A 155 5.07 -9.56 5.89
CA MET A 155 4.01 -9.76 4.91
C MET A 155 4.51 -9.44 3.50
N THR A 156 4.20 -10.31 2.54
CA THR A 156 4.49 -10.11 1.11
C THR A 156 3.24 -10.36 0.26
N SER A 157 3.23 -9.89 -0.99
CA SER A 157 2.08 -10.07 -1.90
C SER A 157 2.06 -11.40 -2.66
N GLY A 158 3.21 -12.08 -2.75
CA GLY A 158 3.39 -13.26 -3.60
C GLY A 158 3.34 -14.61 -2.87
N THR A 159 3.44 -14.62 -1.54
CA THR A 159 3.46 -15.85 -0.74
C THR A 159 2.43 -15.79 0.37
N VAL A 160 1.84 -16.94 0.72
CA VAL A 160 0.88 -17.04 1.82
C VAL A 160 1.55 -16.58 3.12
N TRP A 161 0.96 -15.56 3.75
CA TRP A 161 1.45 -15.05 5.02
C TRP A 161 0.68 -15.67 6.17
N ASN A 162 1.40 -16.25 7.13
CA ASN A 162 0.83 -16.98 8.26
C ASN A 162 0.66 -16.11 9.53
N GLY A 163 0.79 -14.79 9.40
CA GLY A 163 0.70 -13.85 10.53
C GLY A 163 1.95 -13.81 11.42
N ARG A 164 3.02 -14.55 11.10
CA ARG A 164 4.25 -14.54 11.89
C ARG A 164 5.25 -13.54 11.31
N TYR A 165 5.86 -12.76 12.19
CA TYR A 165 6.96 -11.88 11.82
C TYR A 165 8.22 -12.71 11.54
N THR A 166 8.86 -12.42 10.42
CA THR A 166 10.17 -12.99 10.06
C THR A 166 11.31 -12.13 10.62
N ALA A 167 11.03 -10.86 10.93
CA ALA A 167 11.97 -9.89 11.49
C ALA A 167 11.77 -9.67 13.01
N VAL A 168 11.72 -10.75 13.79
CA VAL A 168 11.48 -10.72 15.26
C VAL A 168 12.57 -10.03 16.08
N GLY A 169 13.77 -9.85 15.52
CA GLY A 169 14.87 -9.10 16.15
C GLY A 169 14.67 -7.60 16.14
N GLY A 170 13.94 -7.09 15.14
CA GLY A 170 13.76 -5.67 14.90
C GLY A 170 13.89 -5.27 13.44
N PHE A 171 13.84 -3.96 13.23
CA PHE A 171 13.91 -3.30 11.95
C PHE A 171 15.10 -2.33 11.97
N ILE A 172 16.05 -2.50 11.05
CA ILE A 172 17.24 -1.65 10.93
C ILE A 172 17.11 -0.81 9.66
N ILE A 173 17.21 0.50 9.82
CA ILE A 173 17.23 1.47 8.72
C ILE A 173 18.58 2.15 8.72
N VAL A 174 19.27 2.05 7.59
CA VAL A 174 20.47 2.82 7.32
C VAL A 174 20.06 4.03 6.49
N LYS A 175 20.16 5.22 7.08
CA LYS A 175 19.87 6.51 6.42
C LYS A 175 20.95 6.87 5.40
N GLU A 176 20.67 7.89 4.59
CA GLU A 176 21.60 8.40 3.58
C GLU A 176 22.90 8.97 4.16
N ASP A 177 22.82 9.58 5.36
CA ASP A 177 23.95 10.11 6.12
C ASP A 177 24.77 9.04 6.84
N GLY A 178 24.38 7.77 6.72
CA GLY A 178 25.03 6.64 7.39
C GLY A 178 24.53 6.38 8.80
N ASP A 179 23.59 7.17 9.32
CA ASP A 179 22.96 6.90 10.62
C ASP A 179 22.15 5.61 10.58
N ILE A 180 22.25 4.85 11.67
CA ILE A 180 21.55 3.58 11.82
C ILE A 180 20.44 3.76 12.86
N ILE A 181 19.20 3.61 12.43
CA ILE A 181 18.07 3.46 13.35
C ILE A 181 17.77 1.97 13.49
N CYS A 182 17.79 1.45 14.71
CA CYS A 182 17.41 0.08 15.03
C CYS A 182 16.18 0.09 15.94
N TYR A 183 15.03 -0.25 15.38
CA TYR A 183 13.83 -0.50 16.17
C TYR A 183 13.83 -1.95 16.62
N HIS A 184 13.88 -2.18 17.92
CA HIS A 184 13.47 -3.48 18.46
C HIS A 184 11.95 -3.54 18.49
N VAL A 185 11.38 -4.71 18.20
CA VAL A 185 9.92 -4.93 18.21
C VAL A 185 9.26 -4.56 19.57
N TYR A 186 10.07 -4.39 20.62
CA TYR A 186 9.63 -3.94 21.95
C TYR A 186 9.10 -2.51 22.00
N ASP A 187 9.57 -1.59 21.15
CA ASP A 187 8.99 -0.24 21.05
C ASP A 187 8.06 -0.15 19.84
N LYS A 188 6.91 -0.81 19.99
CA LYS A 188 5.90 -0.92 18.92
C LYS A 188 5.36 0.45 18.51
N ASP A 189 5.13 1.34 19.46
CA ASP A 189 4.50 2.62 19.21
C ASP A 189 5.45 3.56 18.46
N GLU A 190 6.71 3.65 18.90
CA GLU A 190 7.74 4.44 18.20
C GLU A 190 7.98 3.90 16.78
N PHE A 191 8.01 2.58 16.62
CA PHE A 191 8.16 1.95 15.30
C PHE A 191 6.96 2.27 14.38
N GLN A 192 5.74 2.20 14.90
CA GLN A 192 4.53 2.54 14.13
C GLN A 192 4.49 4.02 13.77
N ASP A 193 4.88 4.90 14.69
CA ASP A 193 5.00 6.34 14.44
C ASP A 193 6.01 6.61 13.34
N PHE A 194 7.18 5.97 13.40
CA PHE A 194 8.18 6.07 12.35
C PHE A 194 7.60 5.66 10.99
N LEU A 195 6.95 4.50 10.90
CA LEU A 195 6.36 4.03 9.65
C LEU A 195 5.30 5.01 9.10
N MET A 196 4.47 5.59 9.95
CA MET A 196 3.44 6.55 9.54
C MET A 196 4.03 7.86 9.02
N HIS A 197 5.10 8.37 9.63
CA HIS A 197 5.71 9.65 9.24
C HIS A 197 6.68 9.51 8.07
N HIS A 198 7.29 8.35 7.91
CA HIS A 198 8.34 8.12 6.93
C HIS A 198 7.92 7.19 5.79
N SER A 199 6.63 6.90 5.59
CA SER A 199 6.14 6.10 4.45
C SER A 199 5.26 6.91 3.51
N LYS A 200 5.34 6.59 2.22
CA LYS A 200 4.54 7.21 1.16
C LYS A 200 4.14 6.21 0.07
N LEU A 201 2.99 6.44 -0.56
CA LEU A 201 2.60 5.80 -1.81
C LEU A 201 3.55 6.25 -2.92
N ASP A 202 3.84 5.33 -3.84
CA ASP A 202 4.59 5.62 -5.05
C ASP A 202 3.90 4.99 -6.26
N ILE A 203 4.23 5.48 -7.44
CA ILE A 203 3.75 4.91 -8.71
C ILE A 203 4.92 4.19 -9.37
N PRO A 204 4.87 2.86 -9.50
CA PRO A 204 5.95 2.12 -10.15
C PRO A 204 5.96 2.35 -11.66
N ASP A 205 7.01 1.88 -12.32
CA ASP A 205 7.05 1.83 -13.78
C ASP A 205 5.94 0.91 -14.32
N SER A 206 5.04 1.45 -15.15
CA SER A 206 3.91 0.70 -15.70
C SER A 206 4.29 -0.46 -16.60
N GLY A 207 5.44 -0.39 -17.28
CA GLY A 207 5.87 -1.42 -18.22
C GLY A 207 6.11 -2.76 -17.52
N ARG A 208 6.46 -2.74 -16.23
CA ARG A 208 6.83 -3.94 -15.48
C ARG A 208 5.66 -4.69 -14.85
N HIS A 209 4.52 -4.05 -14.64
CA HIS A 209 3.46 -4.60 -13.79
C HIS A 209 2.04 -4.57 -14.40
N GLU A 210 1.92 -4.20 -15.68
CA GLU A 210 0.67 -4.31 -16.45
C GLU A 210 -0.53 -3.58 -15.82
N PHE A 211 -0.32 -2.37 -15.34
CA PHE A 211 -1.36 -1.52 -14.73
C PHE A 211 -1.50 -0.17 -15.42
N GLY A 212 -2.58 0.55 -15.10
CA GLY A 212 -2.81 1.93 -15.55
C GLY A 212 -3.36 2.07 -16.97
N LYS A 213 -3.70 0.96 -17.64
CA LYS A 213 -4.43 0.94 -18.91
C LYS A 213 -5.85 0.42 -18.70
N VAL A 214 -6.79 1.00 -19.44
CA VAL A 214 -8.15 0.50 -19.56
C VAL A 214 -8.13 -0.72 -20.49
N PHE A 215 -8.78 -1.79 -20.07
CA PHE A 215 -8.94 -3.01 -20.87
C PHE A 215 -10.38 -3.51 -20.78
N LYS A 216 -10.78 -4.31 -21.76
CA LYS A 216 -12.09 -4.95 -21.84
C LYS A 216 -11.96 -6.41 -21.45
N ASP A 217 -12.88 -6.90 -20.62
CA ASP A 217 -13.04 -8.32 -20.29
C ASP A 217 -14.53 -8.67 -20.37
N GLY A 218 -14.88 -9.54 -21.31
CA GLY A 218 -16.27 -9.74 -21.75
C GLY A 218 -16.89 -8.43 -22.23
N ASP A 219 -18.05 -8.06 -21.68
CA ASP A 219 -18.76 -6.82 -22.00
C ASP A 219 -18.44 -5.65 -21.05
N ARG A 220 -17.45 -5.82 -20.17
CA ARG A 220 -17.13 -4.84 -19.12
C ARG A 220 -15.74 -4.25 -19.32
N TYR A 221 -15.56 -3.03 -18.84
CA TYR A 221 -14.28 -2.32 -18.86
C TYR A 221 -13.66 -2.28 -17.48
N PHE A 222 -12.34 -2.33 -17.44
CA PHE A 222 -11.57 -2.37 -16.21
C PHE A 222 -10.29 -1.54 -16.32
N ILE A 223 -9.77 -1.12 -15.16
CA ILE A 223 -8.43 -0.56 -15.02
C ILE A 223 -7.77 -1.16 -13.78
N LYS A 224 -6.47 -1.42 -13.87
CA LYS A 224 -5.66 -1.85 -12.71
C LYS A 224 -4.89 -0.66 -12.16
N LEU A 225 -4.86 -0.50 -10.83
CA LEU A 225 -3.94 0.40 -10.12
C LEU A 225 -3.00 -0.44 -9.26
N ASN A 226 -1.75 -0.02 -9.08
CA ASN A 226 -0.75 -0.83 -8.40
C ASN A 226 -0.43 -0.26 -7.01
N LEU A 227 -0.28 -1.13 -6.00
CA LEU A 227 0.24 -0.72 -4.71
C LEU A 227 1.76 -0.77 -4.69
N GLN A 228 2.36 0.38 -4.34
CA GLN A 228 3.75 0.49 -3.92
C GLN A 228 3.84 1.43 -2.72
N ILE A 229 4.62 1.06 -1.70
CA ILE A 229 4.91 1.91 -0.55
C ILE A 229 6.43 2.01 -0.39
N ARG A 230 6.93 3.24 -0.31
CA ARG A 230 8.36 3.54 -0.13
C ARG A 230 8.56 4.42 1.08
N TYR A 231 9.80 4.43 1.58
CA TYR A 231 10.15 5.42 2.58
C TYR A 231 10.19 6.82 1.95
N SER A 232 9.82 7.82 2.73
CA SER A 232 10.04 9.24 2.43
C SER A 232 11.31 9.72 3.13
N THR A 233 12.08 10.56 2.43
CA THR A 233 13.08 11.45 3.02
C THR A 233 12.43 12.39 4.02
#